data_AF-C9KJF1-F1
#
_entry.id   AF-C9KJF1-F1
#
_cell.length_a   1.000
_cell.length_b   1.000
_cell.length_c   1.000
_cell.angle_alpha   90.00
_cell.angle_beta   90.00
_cell.angle_gamma   90.00
#
_symmetry.space_group_name_H-M   'P 1'
#
loop_
_entity.id
_entity.type
_entity.pdbx_description
1 polymer ?
#
loop_
_entity_poly.entity_id
_entity_poly.type
_entity_poly.pdbx_seq_one_letter_code
_entity_poly.pdbx_strand_id
1 'polypeptide(L)'
;MSNISKAVTQWANKNIADIKGEWGKSTIEGNAEINFKITKDSPDEVTGEFTASGQKMWMNEYGSGSRLDRSNPFLSQYTSSSVFNRERLNDTGFEYAIRTRPSGHYYQDLDGNNHRGSGIGMPHGLRLESKTTFGDMAVKPHEPKHTIKETLTGNTVYNEQFKQDLLNSFGATIQESIAKVVRKS
;
A
#
# COMPACT_ATOMS: atom_id res chain seq x y z
N MET A 1 8.75 1.71 -26.72
CA MET A 1 8.84 0.81 -25.58
C MET A 1 9.73 -0.36 -25.94
N SER A 2 10.88 -0.50 -25.27
CA SER A 2 11.84 -1.60 -25.48
C SER A 2 11.25 -2.97 -25.08
N ASN A 3 11.88 -4.06 -25.53
CA ASN A 3 11.50 -5.41 -25.11
C ASN A 3 11.69 -5.61 -23.59
N ILE A 4 12.73 -4.99 -23.01
CA ILE A 4 12.96 -4.97 -21.57
C ILE A 4 11.78 -4.29 -20.84
N SER A 5 11.35 -3.12 -21.30
CA SER A 5 10.19 -2.41 -20.72
C SER A 5 8.89 -3.24 -20.76
N LYS A 6 8.68 -4.04 -21.81
CA LYS A 6 7.53 -4.96 -21.89
C LYS A 6 7.62 -6.06 -20.83
N ALA A 7 8.80 -6.68 -20.64
CA ALA A 7 9.01 -7.71 -19.62
C ALA A 7 8.79 -7.16 -18.21
N VAL A 8 9.32 -5.98 -17.91
CA VAL A 8 9.10 -5.29 -16.62
C VAL A 8 7.61 -5.04 -16.39
N THR A 9 6.89 -4.53 -17.40
CA THR A 9 5.45 -4.26 -17.30
C THR A 9 4.64 -5.54 -17.08
N GLN A 10 4.99 -6.64 -17.75
CA GLN A 10 4.32 -7.93 -17.56
C GLN A 10 4.53 -8.48 -16.14
N TRP A 11 5.77 -8.42 -15.62
CA TRP A 11 6.06 -8.80 -14.24
C TRP A 11 5.27 -7.93 -13.24
N ALA A 12 5.23 -6.61 -13.46
CA ALA A 12 4.49 -5.70 -12.59
C ALA A 12 2.99 -5.98 -12.58
N ASN A 13 2.39 -6.26 -13.75
CA ASN A 13 0.96 -6.58 -13.87
C ASN A 13 0.59 -7.88 -13.14
N LYS A 14 1.46 -8.90 -13.18
CA LYS A 14 1.26 -10.14 -12.40
C LYS A 14 1.24 -9.87 -10.90
N ASN A 15 2.22 -9.10 -10.41
CA ASN A 15 2.26 -8.71 -8.99
C ASN A 15 1.05 -7.87 -8.59
N ILE A 16 0.63 -6.91 -9.43
CA ILE A 16 -0.57 -6.10 -9.18
C ILE A 16 -1.82 -6.97 -9.05
N ALA A 17 -1.97 -7.99 -9.90
CA ALA A 17 -3.12 -8.89 -9.84
C ALA A 17 -3.18 -9.63 -8.49
N ASP A 18 -2.05 -10.18 -8.03
CA ASP A 18 -1.96 -10.88 -6.74
C ASP A 18 -2.22 -9.93 -5.56
N ILE A 19 -1.60 -8.74 -5.56
CA ILE A 19 -1.82 -7.71 -4.53
C ILE A 19 -3.31 -7.33 -4.44
N LYS A 20 -3.95 -7.08 -5.58
CA LYS A 20 -5.39 -6.79 -5.63
C LYS A 20 -6.24 -7.97 -5.14
N GLY A 21 -5.83 -9.19 -5.47
CA GLY A 21 -6.46 -10.42 -4.97
C GLY A 21 -6.41 -10.51 -3.45
N GLU A 22 -5.24 -10.25 -2.85
CA GLU A 22 -5.08 -10.26 -1.38
C GLU A 22 -5.87 -9.14 -0.69
N TRP A 23 -5.90 -7.94 -1.27
CA TRP A 23 -6.73 -6.86 -0.75
C TRP A 23 -8.22 -7.17 -0.85
N GLY A 24 -8.65 -7.87 -1.91
CA GLY A 24 -10.04 -8.31 -2.09
C GLY A 24 -10.52 -9.31 -1.02
N LYS A 25 -9.60 -10.02 -0.35
CA LYS A 25 -9.91 -10.92 0.77
C LYS A 25 -10.04 -10.18 2.11
N SER A 26 -9.66 -8.91 2.17
CA SER A 26 -9.65 -8.14 3.40
C SER A 26 -11.04 -7.58 3.74
N THR A 27 -11.41 -7.60 5.02
CA THR A 27 -12.67 -7.01 5.52
C THR A 27 -12.55 -5.51 5.81
N ILE A 28 -11.38 -4.91 5.58
CA ILE A 28 -11.15 -3.48 5.80
C ILE A 28 -12.00 -2.68 4.80
N GLU A 29 -12.66 -1.63 5.25
CA GLU A 29 -13.41 -0.71 4.40
C GLU A 29 -12.52 0.38 3.79
N GLY A 30 -12.93 0.91 2.64
CA GLY A 30 -12.23 1.97 1.92
C GLY A 30 -11.56 1.53 0.62
N ASN A 31 -10.86 2.48 0.00
CA ASN A 31 -10.23 2.31 -1.30
C ASN A 31 -8.88 1.61 -1.19
N ALA A 32 -8.56 0.81 -2.21
CA ALA A 32 -7.25 0.21 -2.36
C ALA A 32 -6.91 0.14 -3.84
N GLU A 33 -6.03 1.03 -4.27
CA GLU A 33 -5.59 1.15 -5.65
C GLU A 33 -4.08 0.91 -5.74
N ILE A 34 -3.67 0.24 -6.82
CA ILE A 34 -2.27 0.10 -7.17
C ILE A 34 -2.14 0.12 -8.69
N ASN A 35 -1.16 0.88 -9.15
CA ASN A 35 -0.79 1.00 -10.56
C ASN A 35 0.72 0.92 -10.72
N PHE A 36 1.14 0.62 -11.93
CA PHE A 36 2.53 0.59 -12.34
C PHE A 36 2.72 1.39 -13.62
N LYS A 37 3.82 2.14 -13.72
CA LYS A 37 4.21 2.86 -14.92
C LYS A 37 5.71 2.74 -15.16
N ILE A 38 6.10 2.66 -16.43
CA ILE A 38 7.49 2.86 -16.83
C ILE A 38 7.76 4.37 -16.84
N THR A 39 8.71 4.84 -16.04
CA THR A 39 9.09 6.26 -15.94
C THR A 39 10.28 6.61 -16.81
N LYS A 40 11.12 5.62 -17.16
CA LYS A 40 12.25 5.77 -18.06
C LYS A 40 12.43 4.51 -18.91
N ASP A 41 12.62 4.70 -20.21
CA ASP A 41 12.93 3.64 -21.17
C ASP A 41 14.01 4.15 -22.13
N SER A 42 15.26 3.87 -21.77
CA SER A 42 16.45 4.36 -22.45
C SER A 42 17.44 3.21 -22.71
N PRO A 43 18.42 3.38 -23.63
CA PRO A 43 19.37 2.31 -23.96
C PRO A 43 20.18 1.78 -22.77
N ASP A 44 20.41 2.62 -21.77
CA ASP A 44 21.21 2.37 -20.57
C ASP A 44 20.36 2.06 -19.32
N GLU A 45 19.08 2.43 -19.32
CA GLU A 45 18.22 2.27 -18.14
C GLU A 45 16.74 2.09 -18.51
N VAL A 46 16.09 1.15 -17.81
CA VAL A 46 14.62 1.05 -17.75
C VAL A 46 14.20 1.14 -16.29
N THR A 47 13.32 2.10 -15.98
CA THR A 47 12.85 2.38 -14.61
C THR A 47 11.34 2.28 -14.55
N GLY A 48 10.83 1.60 -13.54
CA GLY A 48 9.41 1.44 -13.27
C GLY A 48 9.04 1.90 -11.86
N GLU A 49 7.82 2.39 -11.71
CA GLU A 49 7.30 2.89 -10.44
C GLU A 49 5.95 2.25 -10.14
N PHE A 50 5.82 1.69 -8.94
CA PHE A 50 4.51 1.33 -8.37
C PHE A 50 3.98 2.51 -7.57
N THR A 51 2.70 2.84 -7.77
CA THR A 51 1.98 3.80 -6.94
C THR A 51 0.78 3.10 -6.33
N ALA A 52 0.72 3.05 -5.00
CA ALA A 52 -0.38 2.48 -4.25
C ALA A 52 -1.07 3.58 -3.41
N SER A 53 -2.40 3.53 -3.30
CA SER A 53 -3.16 4.54 -2.56
C SER A 53 -4.45 3.99 -1.96
N GLY A 54 -5.01 4.74 -1.01
CA GLY A 54 -6.28 4.47 -0.34
C GLY A 54 -6.15 3.90 1.07
N GLN A 55 -7.20 4.08 1.87
CA GLN A 55 -7.27 3.67 3.28
C GLN A 55 -7.13 2.17 3.46
N LYS A 56 -7.85 1.38 2.67
CA LYS A 56 -7.79 -0.08 2.73
C LYS A 56 -6.39 -0.58 2.37
N MET A 57 -5.75 0.02 1.36
CA MET A 57 -4.36 -0.28 1.03
C MET A 57 -3.46 -0.03 2.24
N TRP A 58 -3.53 1.18 2.81
CA TRP A 58 -2.69 1.57 3.94
C TRP A 58 -2.84 0.62 5.13
N MET A 59 -4.08 0.29 5.49
CA MET A 59 -4.37 -0.57 6.64
C MET A 59 -4.01 -2.04 6.38
N ASN A 60 -4.05 -2.52 5.13
CA ASN A 60 -3.52 -3.84 4.82
C ASN A 60 -1.99 -3.86 4.90
N GLU A 61 -1.32 -2.82 4.40
CA GLU A 61 0.14 -2.78 4.37
C GLU A 61 0.73 -2.59 5.77
N TYR A 62 0.21 -1.63 6.54
CA TYR A 62 0.80 -1.16 7.80
C TYR A 62 -0.10 -1.37 9.02
N GLY A 63 -1.25 -2.01 8.88
CA GLY A 63 -2.15 -2.28 10.00
C GLY A 63 -2.89 -1.03 10.47
N SER A 64 -3.49 -1.12 11.66
CA SER A 64 -4.29 -0.03 12.23
C SER A 64 -4.35 -0.09 13.74
N GLY A 65 -4.69 1.04 14.38
CA GLY A 65 -4.97 1.05 15.81
C GLY A 65 -3.73 0.76 16.66
N SER A 66 -3.93 0.03 17.75
CA SER A 66 -2.82 -0.43 18.60
C SER A 66 -1.85 -1.38 17.89
N ARG A 67 -2.25 -2.00 16.77
CA ARG A 67 -1.45 -2.94 15.96
C ARG A 67 -0.77 -2.30 14.75
N LEU A 68 -0.94 -1.00 14.55
CA LEU A 68 -0.30 -0.29 13.44
C LEU A 68 1.23 -0.41 13.52
N ASP A 69 1.85 -0.83 12.41
CA ASP A 69 3.29 -0.94 12.28
C ASP A 69 3.96 0.43 12.41
N ARG A 70 4.87 0.54 13.38
CA ARG A 70 5.64 1.75 13.67
C ARG A 70 6.80 1.97 12.71
N SER A 71 7.18 0.96 11.94
CA SER A 71 8.21 1.06 10.90
C SER A 71 7.69 1.69 9.60
N ASN A 72 6.38 1.97 9.51
CA ASN A 72 5.78 2.63 8.35
C ASN A 72 6.47 3.97 8.04
N PRO A 73 7.11 4.12 6.86
CA PRO A 73 7.88 5.32 6.51
C PRO A 73 7.02 6.59 6.42
N PHE A 74 5.71 6.44 6.25
CA PHE A 74 4.76 7.55 6.14
C PHE A 74 4.06 7.87 7.48
N LEU A 75 4.40 7.18 8.57
CA LEU A 75 3.71 7.33 9.85
C LEU A 75 3.80 8.76 10.42
N SER A 76 4.96 9.41 10.27
CA SER A 76 5.16 10.79 10.72
C SER A 76 4.28 11.78 9.94
N GLN A 77 4.17 11.59 8.62
CA GLN A 77 3.29 12.39 7.77
C GLN A 77 1.82 12.15 8.12
N TYR A 78 1.43 10.89 8.35
CA TYR A 78 0.08 10.56 8.78
C TYR A 78 -0.27 11.20 10.12
N THR A 79 0.56 11.04 11.15
CA THR A 79 0.27 11.56 12.51
C THR A 79 0.28 13.08 12.60
N SER A 80 1.03 13.76 11.74
CA SER A 80 1.04 15.23 11.65
C SER A 80 -0.14 15.81 10.87
N SER A 81 -0.78 15.01 10.01
CA SER A 81 -1.91 15.43 9.17
C SER A 81 -3.20 15.72 9.95
N SER A 82 -4.13 16.44 9.32
CA SER A 82 -5.48 16.71 9.85
C SER A 82 -6.36 15.45 9.90
N VAL A 83 -6.06 14.43 9.10
CA VAL A 83 -6.81 13.17 9.07
C VAL A 83 -6.51 12.29 10.28
N PHE A 84 -5.41 12.51 11.00
CA PHE A 84 -5.12 11.75 12.21
C PHE A 84 -5.96 12.23 13.40
N ASN A 85 -6.38 11.28 14.25
CA ASN A 85 -7.03 11.61 15.51
C ASN A 85 -5.96 11.79 16.59
N ARG A 86 -5.59 13.03 16.90
CA ARG A 86 -4.55 13.35 17.89
C ARG A 86 -4.87 12.82 19.29
N GLU A 87 -6.15 12.65 19.61
CA GLU A 87 -6.56 12.02 20.88
C GLU A 87 -6.05 10.58 21.03
N ARG A 88 -5.63 9.92 19.94
CA ARG A 88 -4.97 8.61 19.99
C ARG A 88 -3.61 8.62 20.66
N LEU A 89 -3.01 9.78 20.88
CA LEU A 89 -1.72 9.93 21.57
C LEU A 89 -1.89 10.27 23.06
N ASN A 90 -3.11 10.58 23.51
CA ASN A 90 -3.37 11.03 24.88
C ASN A 90 -3.55 9.86 25.88
N ASP A 91 -3.41 8.61 25.43
CA ASP A 91 -3.63 7.40 26.22
C ASP A 91 -2.33 6.60 26.36
N THR A 92 -1.56 6.90 27.41
CA THR A 92 -0.25 6.30 27.66
C THR A 92 -0.35 4.78 27.77
N GLY A 93 0.44 4.06 26.95
CA GLY A 93 0.42 2.60 26.87
C GLY A 93 -0.63 2.03 25.90
N PHE A 94 -1.45 2.89 25.29
CA PHE A 94 -2.43 2.53 24.26
C PHE A 94 -2.36 3.49 23.06
N GLU A 95 -1.19 4.05 22.82
CA GLU A 95 -0.98 4.99 21.74
C GLU A 95 -1.44 4.38 20.41
N TYR A 96 -2.04 5.22 19.57
CA TYR A 96 -2.60 4.86 18.25
C TYR A 96 -3.86 3.99 18.27
N ALA A 97 -4.29 3.47 19.42
CA ALA A 97 -5.53 2.73 19.54
C ALA A 97 -6.72 3.48 18.92
N ILE A 98 -7.61 2.75 18.27
CA ILE A 98 -8.78 3.32 17.60
C ILE A 98 -9.66 4.00 18.65
N ARG A 99 -9.88 5.30 18.45
CA ARG A 99 -10.67 6.17 19.34
C ARG A 99 -11.70 6.94 18.54
N THR A 100 -12.86 7.17 19.17
CA THR A 100 -13.83 8.15 18.68
C THR A 100 -13.22 9.56 18.69
N ARG A 101 -13.87 10.49 18.00
CA ARG A 101 -13.51 11.90 18.00
C ARG A 101 -14.51 12.75 18.79
N PRO A 102 -14.09 13.91 19.32
CA PRO A 102 -14.97 14.85 20.01
C PRO A 102 -16.17 15.29 19.16
N SER A 103 -17.23 15.74 19.85
CA SER A 103 -18.46 16.18 19.18
C SER A 103 -18.21 17.43 18.35
N GLY A 104 -18.84 17.52 17.19
CA GLY A 104 -18.69 18.68 16.29
C GLY A 104 -17.36 18.71 15.52
N HIS A 105 -16.46 17.75 15.73
CA HIS A 105 -15.25 17.62 14.93
C HIS A 105 -15.56 17.00 13.58
N TYR A 106 -15.50 17.79 12.50
CA TYR A 106 -15.56 17.31 11.12
C TYR A 106 -14.16 16.93 10.67
N TYR A 107 -14.02 15.77 10.04
CA TYR A 107 -12.72 15.30 9.56
C TYR A 107 -12.89 14.49 8.27
N GLN A 108 -11.80 14.40 7.52
CA GLN A 108 -11.70 13.50 6.38
C GLN A 108 -10.96 12.23 6.79
N ASP A 109 -11.38 11.10 6.24
CA ASP A 109 -10.57 9.88 6.29
C ASP A 109 -9.44 9.90 5.25
N LEU A 110 -8.69 8.81 5.14
CA LEU A 110 -7.58 8.70 4.19
C LEU A 110 -8.04 8.63 2.72
N ASP A 111 -9.33 8.36 2.49
CA ASP A 111 -9.96 8.34 1.16
C ASP A 111 -10.62 9.69 0.82
N GLY A 112 -10.56 10.67 1.73
CA GLY A 112 -11.15 12.00 1.55
C GLY A 112 -12.64 12.09 1.89
N ASN A 113 -13.26 11.03 2.40
CA ASN A 113 -14.67 11.07 2.79
C ASN A 113 -14.85 11.87 4.06
N ASN A 114 -15.91 12.68 4.12
CA ASN A 114 -16.22 13.51 5.28
C ASN A 114 -16.94 12.69 6.35
N HIS A 115 -16.49 12.84 7.59
CA HIS A 115 -17.02 12.19 8.77
C HIS A 115 -17.29 13.22 9.87
N ARG A 116 -18.24 12.89 10.75
CA ARG A 116 -18.54 13.68 11.94
C ARG A 116 -18.18 12.87 13.19
N GLY A 117 -17.37 13.46 14.05
CA GLY A 117 -17.06 12.89 15.37
C GLY A 117 -18.34 12.67 16.18
N SER A 118 -18.48 11.49 16.77
CA SER A 118 -19.66 11.12 17.54
C SER A 118 -19.78 11.87 18.87
N GLY A 119 -18.67 12.40 19.40
CA GLY A 119 -18.64 13.03 20.72
C GLY A 119 -18.77 12.08 21.90
N ILE A 120 -18.81 10.78 21.64
CA ILE A 120 -18.86 9.77 22.69
C ILE A 120 -17.49 9.70 23.38
N GLY A 121 -17.48 9.73 24.72
CA GLY A 121 -16.26 9.64 25.53
C GLY A 121 -15.50 10.96 25.71
N MET A 122 -16.21 12.10 25.71
CA MET A 122 -15.59 13.43 25.91
C MET A 122 -14.68 13.50 27.15
N PRO A 123 -13.62 14.34 27.14
CA PRO A 123 -13.14 15.18 26.02
C PRO A 123 -12.21 14.45 25.04
N HIS A 124 -11.65 13.29 25.41
CA HIS A 124 -10.59 12.61 24.66
C HIS A 124 -11.09 11.49 23.73
N GLY A 125 -12.40 11.33 23.62
CA GLY A 125 -13.00 10.20 22.93
C GLY A 125 -12.86 8.88 23.71
N LEU A 126 -13.62 7.88 23.26
CA LEU A 126 -13.65 6.55 23.83
C LEU A 126 -12.75 5.62 23.01
N ARG A 127 -11.93 4.83 23.69
CA ARG A 127 -11.08 3.80 23.08
C ARG A 127 -11.94 2.62 22.62
N LEU A 128 -12.19 2.55 21.32
CA LEU A 128 -13.06 1.55 20.70
C LEU A 128 -12.50 0.12 20.78
N GLU A 129 -11.20 -0.02 20.97
CA GLU A 129 -10.54 -1.33 21.15
C GLU A 129 -10.68 -1.91 22.56
N SER A 130 -11.30 -1.16 23.49
CA SER A 130 -11.40 -1.55 24.89
C SER A 130 -12.39 -2.71 25.10
N LYS A 131 -11.88 -3.94 25.24
CA LYS A 131 -12.71 -5.11 25.58
C LYS A 131 -13.44 -4.97 26.92
N THR A 132 -12.84 -4.30 27.90
CA THR A 132 -13.49 -4.07 29.19
C THR A 132 -14.70 -3.15 29.05
N THR A 133 -14.68 -2.22 28.09
CA THR A 133 -15.77 -1.28 27.84
C THR A 133 -16.84 -1.86 26.90
N PHE A 134 -16.42 -2.58 25.86
CA PHE A 134 -17.30 -2.98 24.75
C PHE A 134 -17.49 -4.49 24.59
N GLY A 135 -16.82 -5.32 25.39
CA GLY A 135 -16.86 -6.77 25.26
C GLY A 135 -16.50 -7.22 23.85
N ASP A 136 -17.36 -8.05 23.26
CA ASP A 136 -17.20 -8.57 21.90
C ASP A 136 -17.46 -7.54 20.80
N MET A 137 -18.07 -6.39 21.15
CA MET A 137 -18.27 -5.27 20.22
C MET A 137 -17.04 -4.37 20.10
N ALA A 138 -15.97 -4.64 20.86
CA ALA A 138 -14.73 -3.88 20.74
C ALA A 138 -14.19 -3.95 19.32
N VAL A 139 -13.83 -2.80 18.76
CA VAL A 139 -13.23 -2.70 17.43
C VAL A 139 -11.89 -3.44 17.47
N LYS A 140 -11.71 -4.38 16.54
CA LYS A 140 -10.48 -5.14 16.43
C LYS A 140 -9.49 -4.38 15.56
N PRO A 141 -8.32 -3.98 16.10
CA PRO A 141 -7.27 -3.42 15.26
C PRO A 141 -6.78 -4.46 14.25
N HIS A 142 -6.51 -4.00 13.03
CA HIS A 142 -5.92 -4.81 11.96
C HIS A 142 -4.39 -4.92 12.14
N GLU A 143 -3.87 -6.14 12.05
CA GLU A 143 -2.43 -6.40 11.93
C GLU A 143 -1.92 -5.97 10.54
N PRO A 144 -0.68 -5.50 10.43
CA PRO A 144 -0.03 -5.29 9.14
C PRO A 144 0.14 -6.64 8.44
N LYS A 145 -0.25 -6.70 7.17
CA LYS A 145 0.00 -7.85 6.30
C LYS A 145 1.17 -7.65 5.36
N HIS A 146 1.66 -6.41 5.20
CA HIS A 146 2.76 -6.08 4.28
C HIS A 146 2.57 -6.65 2.85
N THR A 147 1.32 -6.72 2.38
CA THR A 147 0.95 -7.40 1.13
C THR A 147 1.76 -6.94 -0.07
N ILE A 148 2.03 -5.64 -0.20
CA ILE A 148 2.85 -5.11 -1.31
C ILE A 148 4.29 -5.61 -1.17
N LYS A 149 4.90 -5.39 0.00
CA LYS A 149 6.28 -5.79 0.26
C LYS A 149 6.48 -7.30 0.06
N GLU A 150 5.61 -8.11 0.64
CA GLU A 150 5.66 -9.58 0.56
C GLU A 150 5.48 -10.06 -0.88
N THR A 151 4.54 -9.50 -1.64
CA THR A 151 4.33 -9.94 -3.03
C THR A 151 5.54 -9.59 -3.90
N LEU A 152 6.03 -8.35 -3.82
CA LEU A 152 7.12 -7.88 -4.69
C LEU A 152 8.47 -8.52 -4.37
N THR A 153 8.74 -8.83 -3.09
CA THR A 153 10.05 -9.37 -2.66
C THR A 153 10.04 -10.87 -2.40
N GLY A 154 8.89 -11.44 -2.03
CA GLY A 154 8.74 -12.82 -1.62
C GLY A 154 8.23 -13.78 -2.70
N ASN A 155 7.65 -13.30 -3.81
CA ASN A 155 7.16 -14.16 -4.88
C ASN A 155 8.30 -14.66 -5.78
N THR A 156 8.97 -15.73 -5.34
CA THR A 156 10.12 -16.33 -6.03
C THR A 156 9.77 -16.81 -7.44
N VAL A 157 8.55 -17.30 -7.66
CA VAL A 157 8.10 -17.79 -8.99
C VAL A 157 8.06 -16.64 -10.00
N TYR A 158 7.45 -15.50 -9.65
CA TYR A 158 7.40 -14.34 -10.54
C TYR A 158 8.78 -13.74 -10.76
N ASN A 159 9.62 -13.73 -9.73
CA ASN A 159 10.97 -13.18 -9.82
C ASN A 159 11.88 -14.04 -10.71
N GLU A 160 11.79 -15.37 -10.63
CA GLU A 160 12.52 -16.26 -11.54
C GLU A 160 12.01 -16.16 -12.98
N GLN A 161 10.68 -16.11 -13.18
CA GLN A 161 10.12 -15.90 -14.51
C GLN A 161 10.57 -14.56 -15.10
N PHE A 162 10.58 -13.51 -14.31
CA PHE A 162 11.01 -12.19 -14.73
C PHE A 162 12.48 -12.16 -15.15
N LYS A 163 13.37 -12.85 -14.41
CA LYS A 163 14.78 -13.01 -14.83
C LYS A 163 14.88 -13.65 -16.21
N GLN A 164 14.11 -14.70 -16.49
CA GLN A 164 14.11 -15.35 -17.81
C GLN A 164 13.55 -14.42 -18.90
N ASP A 165 12.46 -13.71 -18.61
CA ASP A 165 11.86 -12.76 -19.55
C ASP A 165 12.82 -11.60 -19.88
N LEU A 166 13.61 -11.15 -18.91
CA LEU A 166 14.67 -10.15 -19.12
C LEU A 166 15.79 -10.66 -20.02
N LEU A 167 16.30 -11.87 -19.76
CA LEU A 167 17.34 -12.49 -20.59
C LEU A 167 16.88 -12.66 -22.04
N ASN A 168 15.66 -13.15 -22.23
CA ASN A 168 15.05 -13.29 -23.56
C ASN A 168 14.88 -11.94 -24.24
N SER A 169 14.41 -10.92 -23.52
CA SER A 169 14.23 -9.56 -24.04
C SER A 169 15.55 -8.91 -24.44
N PHE A 170 16.62 -9.15 -23.67
CA PHE A 170 17.95 -8.66 -23.99
C PHE A 170 18.51 -9.35 -25.24
N GLY A 171 18.39 -10.68 -25.33
CA GLY A 171 18.77 -11.43 -26.53
C GLY A 171 18.03 -10.97 -27.78
N ALA A 172 16.71 -10.77 -27.70
CA ALA A 172 15.91 -10.21 -28.78
C ALA A 172 16.38 -8.81 -29.21
N THR A 173 16.73 -7.95 -28.24
CA THR A 173 17.24 -6.59 -28.50
C THR A 173 18.57 -6.61 -29.26
N ILE A 174 19.48 -7.54 -28.91
CA ILE A 174 20.75 -7.74 -29.64
C ILE A 174 20.47 -8.20 -31.07
N GLN A 175 19.61 -9.21 -31.24
CA GLN A 175 19.27 -9.74 -32.58
C GLN A 175 18.68 -8.66 -33.49
N GLU A 176 17.74 -7.85 -32.98
CA GLU A 176 17.19 -6.71 -33.72
C GLU A 176 18.26 -5.68 -34.11
N SER A 177 19.23 -5.44 -33.22
CA SER A 177 20.33 -4.50 -33.47
C SER A 177 21.28 -5.01 -34.55
N ILE A 178 21.66 -6.29 -34.50
CA ILE A 178 22.48 -6.94 -35.53
C ILE A 178 21.77 -6.89 -36.89
N ALA A 179 20.48 -7.26 -36.93
CA ALA A 179 19.70 -7.25 -38.17
C ALA A 179 19.62 -5.85 -38.81
N LYS A 180 19.56 -4.78 -38.01
CA LYS A 180 19.58 -3.40 -38.50
C LYS A 180 20.93 -3.00 -39.11
N VAL A 181 22.03 -3.48 -38.54
CA VAL A 181 23.39 -3.23 -39.09
C VAL A 181 23.56 -3.97 -40.41
N VAL A 182 23.22 -5.27 -40.43
CA VAL A 182 23.36 -6.14 -41.62
C VAL A 182 22.50 -5.67 -42.80
N ARG A 183 21.33 -5.09 -42.56
CA ARG A 183 20.46 -4.54 -43.62
C ARG A 183 20.92 -3.19 -44.19
N LYS A 184 21.84 -2.50 -43.51
CA LYS A 184 22.37 -1.20 -43.94
C LYS A 184 23.74 -1.30 -44.63
N SER A 185 24.41 -2.43 -44.52
CA SER A 185 25.61 -2.84 -45.27
C SER A 185 25.25 -3.55 -46.55
#